data_AF-A0A6J4LBM0-F1
#
_entry.id   AF-A0A6J4LBM0-F1
#
_cell.length_a   1.000
_cell.length_b   1.000
_cell.length_c   1.000
_cell.angle_alpha   90.00
_cell.angle_beta   90.00
_cell.angle_gamma   90.00
#
_symmetry.space_group_name_H-M   'P 1'
#
loop_
_entity.id
_entity.type
_entity.pdbx_description
1 polymer ?
#
loop_
_entity_poly.entity_id
_entity_poly.type
_entity_poly.pdbx_seq_one_letter_code
_entity_poly.pdbx_strand_id
1 'polypeptide(L)' 'MTTGGQPYPWRVECRFQGQRGRVALDQLRTVHRERLARHLGALPDETIAEVLDTLAELFAK' A
#
# COMPACT_ATOMS: atom_id res chain seq x y z
N MET A 1 3.23 -0.12 4.03
CA MET A 1 3.09 1.35 4.20
C MET A 1 4.44 1.92 4.60
N THR A 2 4.78 3.10 4.09
CA THR A 2 5.91 3.91 4.57
C THR A 2 5.39 5.26 5.05
N THR A 3 5.90 5.75 6.18
CA THR A 3 5.63 7.12 6.67
C THR A 3 6.66 8.13 6.16
N GLY A 4 7.76 7.65 5.56
CA GLY A 4 8.79 8.45 4.92
C GLY A 4 8.87 8.25 3.41
N GLY A 5 9.51 9.20 2.73
CA GLY A 5 9.69 9.20 1.27
C GLY A 5 8.93 10.33 0.58
N GLN A 6 9.26 10.55 -0.69
CA GLN A 6 8.64 11.59 -1.50
C GLN A 6 7.24 11.16 -2.00
N PRO A 7 6.34 12.11 -2.27
CA PRO A 7 5.12 11.84 -3.02
C PRO A 7 5.49 11.36 -4.42
N TYR A 8 4.86 10.26 -4.83
CA TYR A 8 4.93 9.74 -6.19
C TYR A 8 3.51 9.40 -6.66
N PRO A 9 3.21 9.51 -7.97
CA PRO A 9 1.88 9.23 -8.50
C PRO A 9 1.35 7.84 -8.13
N TRP A 10 2.24 6.85 -8.06
CA TRP A 10 1.90 5.47 -7.72
C TRP A 10 1.91 5.16 -6.21
N ARG A 11 2.03 6.17 -5.35
CA ARG A 11 2.04 6.00 -3.90
C ARG A 11 0.77 6.55 -3.28
N VAL A 12 -0.23 5.67 -3.21
CA VAL A 12 -1.55 5.95 -2.61
C VAL A 12 -1.42 6.40 -1.17
N GLU A 13 -2.03 7.54 -0.83
CA GLU A 13 -2.02 8.06 0.53
C GLU A 13 -2.97 7.25 1.41
N CYS A 14 -2.58 6.99 2.66
CA CYS A 14 -3.42 6.24 3.57
C CYS A 14 -3.25 6.72 5.01
N ARG A 15 -4.30 6.56 5.82
CA ARG A 15 -4.22 6.68 7.27
C ARG A 15 -4.35 5.30 7.90
N PHE A 16 -3.31 4.86 8.62
CA PHE A 16 -3.30 3.56 9.28
C PHE A 16 -2.73 3.69 10.69
N GLN A 17 -3.43 3.09 11.67
CA GLN A 17 -3.06 3.16 13.10
C GLN A 17 -2.76 4.60 13.58
N GLY A 18 -3.57 5.56 13.16
CA GLY A 18 -3.45 6.96 13.55
C GLY A 18 -2.38 7.76 12.81
N GLN A 19 -1.53 7.12 12.00
CA GLN A 19 -0.46 7.74 11.25
C GLN A 19 -0.85 7.97 9.79
N ARG A 20 -0.39 9.08 9.22
CA ARG A 20 -0.46 9.33 7.77
C ARG A 20 0.76 8.69 7.11
N GLY A 21 0.54 7.94 6.05
CA GLY A 21 1.58 7.29 5.29
C GLY A 21 1.17 7.07 3.85
N ARG A 22 1.98 6.31 3.13
CA ARG A 22 1.72 5.95 1.74
C ARG A 22 1.89 4.44 1.53
N VAL A 23 1.07 3.86 0.69
CA VAL A 23 1.27 2.49 0.18
C VAL A 23 2.31 2.56 -0.93
N ALA A 24 3.44 1.88 -0.75
CA ALA A 24 4.54 1.89 -1.72
C ALA A 24 4.33 0.78 -2.75
N LEU A 25 3.57 1.08 -3.82
CA LEU A 25 3.27 0.12 -4.88
C LEU A 25 4.51 -0.27 -5.70
N ASP A 26 5.57 0.53 -5.65
CA ASP A 26 6.88 0.23 -6.23
C ASP A 26 7.65 -0.88 -5.51
N GLN A 27 7.20 -1.29 -4.31
CA GLN A 27 7.91 -2.26 -3.46
C GLN A 27 7.20 -3.62 -3.39
N LEU A 28 6.53 -4.03 -4.48
CA LEU A 28 5.90 -5.34 -4.59
C LEU A 28 6.93 -6.46 -4.47
N ARG A 29 6.65 -7.43 -3.59
CA ARG A 29 7.49 -8.61 -3.40
C ARG A 29 6.65 -9.81 -2.96
N THR A 30 7.10 -11.00 -3.34
CA THR A 30 6.55 -12.25 -2.83
C THR A 30 7.07 -12.52 -1.42
N VAL A 31 6.19 -12.92 -0.50
CA VAL A 31 6.54 -13.27 0.88
C VAL A 31 5.97 -14.64 1.25
N HIS A 32 6.74 -15.46 1.95
CA HIS A 32 6.25 -16.72 2.51
C HIS A 32 5.33 -16.46 3.71
N ARG A 33 4.30 -17.30 3.91
CA ARG A 33 3.31 -17.12 4.98
C ARG A 33 3.94 -17.11 6.38
N GLU A 34 4.97 -17.91 6.61
CA GLU A 34 5.71 -17.96 7.88
C GLU A 34 6.42 -16.65 8.22
N ARG A 35 6.71 -15.78 7.23
CA ARG A 35 7.31 -14.46 7.47
C ARG A 35 6.30 -13.42 7.96
N LEU A 36 5.00 -13.72 7.93
CA LEU A 36 3.94 -12.85 8.44
C LEU A 36 3.81 -13.04 9.95
N ALA A 37 4.52 -12.22 10.73
CA ALA A 37 4.59 -12.36 12.19
C ALA A 37 3.27 -12.05 12.91
N ARG A 38 2.49 -11.08 12.42
CA ARG A 38 1.23 -10.64 13.06
C ARG A 38 0.29 -9.92 12.11
N HIS A 39 -1.01 -10.00 12.37
CA HIS A 39 -2.03 -9.17 11.73
C HIS A 39 -2.10 -7.81 12.42
N LEU A 40 -1.96 -6.72 11.66
CA LEU A 40 -1.96 -5.34 12.19
C LEU A 40 -3.31 -4.62 12.06
N GLY A 41 -4.24 -5.17 11.28
CA GLY A 41 -5.50 -4.53 10.92
C GLY A 41 -5.70 -4.48 9.41
N ALA A 42 -6.81 -3.87 8.99
CA ALA A 42 -7.16 -3.64 7.60
C ALA A 42 -7.09 -2.14 7.26
N LEU A 43 -6.88 -1.85 5.97
CA LEU A 43 -7.09 -0.50 5.43
C LEU A 43 -8.58 -0.31 5.10
N PRO A 44 -9.06 0.94 5.04
CA PRO A 44 -10.41 1.23 4.56
C PRO A 44 -10.61 0.75 3.12
N ASP A 45 -11.83 0.34 2.78
CA ASP A 45 -12.15 -0.21 1.47
C ASP A 45 -11.88 0.81 0.34
N GLU A 46 -12.09 2.10 0.60
CA GLU A 46 -11.77 3.16 -0.37
C GLU A 46 -10.29 3.21 -0.71
N THR A 47 -9.41 3.00 0.29
CA THR A 47 -7.96 2.99 0.09
C THR A 47 -7.52 1.72 -0.65
N ILE A 48 -8.19 0.59 -0.39
CA ILE A 48 -7.91 -0.66 -1.10
C ILE A 48 -8.30 -0.54 -2.58
N ALA A 49 -9.46 0.05 -2.87
CA ALA A 49 -9.91 0.31 -4.25
C ALA A 49 -8.90 1.19 -5.00
N GLU A 50 -8.48 2.31 -4.42
CA GLU A 50 -7.49 3.21 -5.03
C GLU A 50 -6.14 2.52 -5.28
N VAL A 51 -5.70 1.65 -4.36
CA VAL A 51 -4.50 0.83 -4.54
C VAL A 51 -4.63 -0.12 -5.73
N LEU A 52 -5.78 -0.79 -5.88
CA LEU A 52 -6.01 -1.72 -6.97
C LEU A 52 -6.11 -1.01 -8.32
N ASP A 53 -6.80 0.15 -8.37
CA ASP A 53 -6.91 0.97 -9.57
C ASP A 53 -5.53 1.48 -10.00
N THR A 54 -4.73 2.01 -9.06
CA THR A 54 -3.36 2.47 -9.35
C THR A 54 -2.46 1.31 -9.80
N LEU A 55 -2.60 0.12 -9.22
CA LEU A 55 -1.88 -1.07 -9.69
C LEU A 55 -2.31 -1.44 -11.11
N ALA A 56 -3.61 -1.40 -11.42
CA ALA A 56 -4.11 -1.65 -12.76
C ALA A 56 -3.51 -0.65 -13.75
N GLU A 57 -3.51 0.64 -13.43
CA GLU A 57 -2.89 1.70 -14.25
C GLU A 57 -1.40 1.47 -14.51
N LEU A 58 -0.63 1.10 -13.48
CA LEU A 58 0.80 0.82 -13.60
C LEU A 58 1.14 -0.33 -14.56
N PHE A 59 0.24 -1.29 -14.70
CA PHE A 59 0.43 -2.47 -15.53
C PHE A 59 -0.44 -2.47 -16.80
N ALA A 60 -1.25 -1.44 -17.04
CA ALA A 60 -2.27 -1.42 -18.08
C ALA A 60 -1.71 -1.39 -19.52
N LYS A 61 -0.50 -0.84 -19.73
CA LYS A 61 0.40 -0.98 -20.90
C LYS A 61 1.32 0.23 -21.00
#